data_AF-A0A432CBE5-F1
#
_entry.id   AF-A0A432CBE5-F1
#
_cell.length_a   1.000
_cell.length_b   1.000
_cell.length_c   1.000
_cell.angle_alpha   90.00
_cell.angle_beta   90.00
_cell.angle_gamma   90.00
#
_symmetry.space_group_name_H-M   'P 1'
#
loop_
_entity.id
_entity.type
_entity.pdbx_description
1 polymer ?
#
loop_
_entity_poly.entity_id
_entity_poly.type
_entity_poly.pdbx_seq_one_letter_code
_entity_poly.pdbx_strand_id
1 'polypeptide(L)'
;MTTEQHIKLGRQTALISFLLGTIIFGLYFLTSSFELLSVGYGFIALTGLINVGILISILVKATKDNENRKKLLTTCGLMLLNLPVMFFYCWVAIIMLNTMRITLINSTQTTLTNINIVGCGGGHIDKLEVGQSETVWVDITGDCSININYLSNGQKIEESVAGYVTNSMGQKMKHNIGGQNEEQF
;
A
#
# COMPACT_ATOMS: atom_id res chain seq x y z
N MET A 1 -17.79 -33.53 -11.83
CA MET A 1 -16.31 -33.60 -11.76
C MET A 1 -15.89 -34.79 -10.91
N THR A 2 -14.77 -35.40 -11.25
CA THR A 2 -14.10 -36.40 -10.40
C THR A 2 -13.45 -35.70 -9.20
N THR A 3 -13.11 -36.46 -8.17
CA THR A 3 -12.42 -35.95 -6.97
C THR A 3 -11.08 -35.28 -7.33
N GLU A 4 -10.33 -35.87 -8.26
CA GLU A 4 -9.08 -35.29 -8.75
C GLU A 4 -9.28 -33.95 -9.47
N GLN A 5 -10.36 -33.82 -10.24
CA GLN A 5 -10.69 -32.55 -10.92
C GLN A 5 -11.01 -31.45 -9.91
N HIS A 6 -11.75 -31.73 -8.84
CA HIS A 6 -12.01 -30.77 -7.75
C HIS A 6 -10.72 -30.34 -7.05
N ILE A 7 -9.83 -31.29 -6.75
CA ILE A 7 -8.54 -31.00 -6.10
C ILE A 7 -7.67 -30.13 -7.01
N LYS A 8 -7.55 -30.50 -8.30
CA LYS A 8 -6.75 -29.76 -9.27
C LYS A 8 -7.28 -28.33 -9.44
N LEU A 9 -8.60 -28.18 -9.60
CA LEU A 9 -9.25 -26.88 -9.72
C LEU A 9 -8.97 -26.00 -8.50
N GLY A 10 -9.21 -26.51 -7.28
CA GLY A 10 -8.98 -25.74 -6.06
C GLY A 10 -7.52 -25.28 -5.90
N ARG A 11 -6.56 -26.17 -6.18
CA ARG A 11 -5.12 -25.82 -6.11
C ARG A 11 -4.72 -24.79 -7.17
N GLN A 12 -5.19 -24.95 -8.41
CA GLN A 12 -4.88 -24.01 -9.49
C GLN A 12 -5.50 -22.64 -9.23
N THR A 13 -6.75 -22.59 -8.79
CA THR A 13 -7.39 -21.33 -8.42
C THR A 13 -6.65 -20.65 -7.27
N ALA A 14 -6.30 -21.39 -6.20
CA ALA A 14 -5.55 -20.82 -5.09
C ALA A 14 -4.23 -20.18 -5.55
N LEU A 15 -3.45 -20.92 -6.36
CA LEU A 15 -2.16 -20.45 -6.86
C LEU A 15 -2.31 -19.24 -7.78
N ILE A 16 -3.23 -19.27 -8.74
CA ILE A 16 -3.44 -18.17 -9.69
C ILE A 16 -3.92 -16.92 -8.95
N SER A 17 -4.90 -17.04 -8.05
CA SER A 17 -5.37 -15.92 -7.24
C SER A 17 -4.26 -15.33 -6.37
N PHE A 18 -3.42 -16.17 -5.77
CA PHE A 18 -2.27 -15.73 -4.98
C PHE A 18 -1.25 -14.96 -5.82
N LEU A 19 -0.85 -15.50 -6.98
CA LEU A 19 0.14 -14.87 -7.85
C LEU A 19 -0.35 -13.53 -8.38
N LEU A 20 -1.57 -13.49 -8.93
CA LEU A 20 -2.15 -12.25 -9.45
C LEU A 20 -2.34 -11.20 -8.35
N GLY A 21 -2.85 -11.60 -7.19
CA GLY A 21 -3.00 -10.69 -6.04
C GLY A 21 -1.65 -10.13 -5.58
N THR A 22 -0.61 -10.96 -5.55
CA THR A 22 0.76 -10.54 -5.20
C THR A 22 1.34 -9.58 -6.22
N ILE A 23 1.09 -9.79 -7.52
CA ILE A 23 1.52 -8.86 -8.58
C ILE A 23 0.82 -7.52 -8.44
N ILE A 24 -0.51 -7.50 -8.27
CA ILE A 24 -1.28 -6.26 -8.11
C ILE A 24 -0.78 -5.49 -6.88
N PHE A 25 -0.64 -6.17 -5.74
CA PHE A 25 -0.12 -5.57 -4.52
C PHE A 25 1.31 -5.05 -4.69
N GLY A 26 2.21 -5.84 -5.30
CA GLY A 26 3.60 -5.42 -5.53
C GLY A 26 3.69 -4.19 -6.43
N LEU A 27 2.90 -4.13 -7.51
CA LEU A 27 2.82 -2.96 -8.37
C LEU A 27 2.30 -1.74 -7.62
N TYR A 28 1.26 -1.90 -6.79
CA TYR A 28 0.74 -0.82 -5.95
C TYR A 28 1.79 -0.35 -4.94
N PHE A 29 2.51 -1.25 -4.27
CA PHE A 29 3.56 -0.89 -3.31
C PHE A 29 4.67 -0.05 -3.95
N LEU A 30 5.08 -0.39 -5.18
CA LEU A 30 6.13 0.32 -5.91
C LEU A 30 5.68 1.67 -6.46
N THR A 31 4.50 1.73 -7.07
CA THR A 31 4.03 2.93 -7.79
C THR A 31 3.19 3.85 -6.91
N SER A 32 2.47 3.28 -5.94
CA SER A 32 1.47 3.97 -5.11
C SER A 32 0.35 4.61 -5.94
N SER A 33 0.06 4.03 -7.12
CA SER A 33 -1.01 4.49 -8.00
C SER A 33 -2.38 4.14 -7.43
N PHE A 34 -3.27 5.14 -7.39
CA PHE A 34 -4.66 4.98 -6.98
C PHE A 34 -5.47 4.05 -7.92
N GLU A 35 -5.10 4.00 -9.20
CA GLU A 35 -5.72 3.10 -10.18
C GLU A 35 -5.47 1.63 -9.81
N LEU A 36 -4.25 1.29 -9.38
CA LEU A 36 -3.90 -0.06 -8.94
C LEU A 36 -4.61 -0.46 -7.64
N LEU A 37 -4.84 0.50 -6.75
CA LEU A 37 -5.64 0.27 -5.56
C LEU A 37 -7.09 -0.10 -5.94
N SER A 38 -7.69 0.64 -6.88
CA SER A 38 -9.04 0.38 -7.38
C SER A 38 -9.14 -1.00 -8.07
N VAL A 39 -8.15 -1.35 -8.90
CA VAL A 39 -8.03 -2.69 -9.50
C VAL A 39 -7.91 -3.77 -8.42
N GLY A 40 -7.12 -3.52 -7.37
CA GLY A 40 -6.96 -4.42 -6.23
C GLY A 40 -8.28 -4.73 -5.52
N TYR A 41 -9.09 -3.70 -5.23
CA TYR A 41 -10.41 -3.91 -4.61
C TYR A 41 -11.35 -4.74 -5.50
N GLY A 42 -11.42 -4.43 -6.79
CA GLY A 42 -12.22 -5.22 -7.75
C GLY A 42 -11.73 -6.67 -7.83
N PHE A 43 -10.42 -6.87 -7.85
CA PHE A 43 -9.80 -8.20 -7.88
C PHE A 43 -10.14 -9.01 -6.61
N ILE A 44 -10.03 -8.42 -5.42
CA ILE A 44 -10.38 -9.08 -4.15
C ILE A 44 -11.85 -9.53 -4.17
N ALA A 45 -12.77 -8.66 -4.58
CA ALA A 45 -14.19 -9.01 -4.64
C ALA A 45 -14.47 -10.16 -5.61
N LEU A 46 -13.97 -10.07 -6.85
CA LEU A 46 -14.19 -11.09 -7.87
C LEU A 46 -13.57 -12.44 -7.49
N THR A 47 -12.29 -12.42 -7.09
CA THR A 47 -11.59 -13.67 -6.74
C THR A 47 -12.10 -14.26 -5.44
N GLY A 48 -12.56 -13.44 -4.48
CA GLY A 48 -13.25 -13.90 -3.28
C GLY A 48 -14.49 -14.72 -3.62
N LEU A 49 -15.37 -14.21 -4.50
CA LEU A 49 -16.57 -14.94 -4.94
C LEU A 49 -16.22 -16.27 -5.64
N ILE A 50 -15.25 -16.26 -6.55
CA ILE A 50 -14.80 -17.47 -7.26
C ILE A 50 -14.23 -18.51 -6.27
N ASN A 51 -13.36 -18.07 -5.35
CA ASN A 51 -12.74 -18.96 -4.38
C ASN A 51 -13.78 -19.55 -3.41
N VAL A 52 -14.75 -18.76 -2.95
CA VAL A 52 -15.86 -19.25 -2.10
C VAL A 52 -16.70 -20.29 -2.84
N GLY A 53 -17.07 -20.03 -4.10
CA GLY A 53 -17.86 -20.99 -4.89
C GLY A 53 -17.16 -22.33 -5.07
N ILE A 54 -15.86 -22.31 -5.38
CA ILE A 54 -15.04 -23.53 -5.52
C ILE A 54 -14.86 -24.21 -4.16
N LEU A 55 -14.60 -23.45 -3.09
CA LEU A 55 -14.46 -23.99 -1.74
C LEU A 55 -15.71 -24.75 -1.29
N ILE A 56 -16.90 -24.16 -1.47
CA ILE A 56 -18.19 -24.81 -1.17
C ILE A 56 -18.33 -26.09 -1.99
N SER A 57 -18.00 -26.06 -3.28
CA SER A 57 -18.06 -27.24 -4.14
C SER A 57 -17.17 -28.39 -3.63
N ILE A 58 -15.94 -28.09 -3.22
CA ILE A 58 -15.01 -29.08 -2.66
C ILE A 58 -15.49 -29.59 -1.30
N LEU A 59 -16.03 -28.73 -0.43
CA LEU A 59 -16.58 -29.12 0.86
C LEU A 59 -17.77 -30.08 0.71
N VAL A 60 -18.71 -29.78 -0.19
CA VAL A 60 -19.85 -30.67 -0.50
C VAL A 60 -19.37 -32.00 -1.07
N LYS A 61 -18.29 -32.02 -1.85
CA LYS A 61 -17.69 -33.27 -2.33
C LYS A 61 -17.04 -34.05 -1.18
N ALA A 62 -16.39 -33.37 -0.24
CA ALA A 62 -15.71 -33.98 0.91
C ALA A 62 -16.68 -34.65 1.89
N THR A 63 -17.92 -34.17 2.00
CA THR A 63 -18.95 -34.83 2.82
C THR A 63 -19.48 -36.11 2.20
N LYS A 64 -19.43 -36.23 0.86
CA LYS A 64 -19.92 -37.41 0.11
C LYS A 64 -18.85 -38.46 -0.14
N ASP A 65 -17.57 -38.07 -0.19
CA ASP A 65 -16.43 -38.94 -0.52
C ASP A 65 -15.52 -39.13 0.71
N ASN A 66 -15.90 -40.06 1.58
CA ASN A 66 -15.17 -40.34 2.83
C ASN A 66 -13.75 -40.88 2.58
N GLU A 67 -13.53 -41.61 1.49
CA GLU A 67 -12.23 -42.19 1.14
C GLU A 67 -11.20 -41.08 0.83
N ASN A 68 -11.61 -40.05 0.09
CA ASN A 68 -10.72 -38.95 -0.29
C ASN A 68 -10.89 -37.68 0.56
N ARG A 69 -11.74 -37.71 1.59
CA ARG A 69 -12.11 -36.55 2.43
C ARG A 69 -10.91 -35.76 2.91
N LYS A 70 -9.87 -36.44 3.39
CA LYS A 70 -8.64 -35.77 3.89
C LYS A 70 -7.98 -34.93 2.79
N LYS A 71 -7.81 -35.46 1.58
CA LYS A 71 -7.21 -34.74 0.44
C LYS A 71 -8.04 -33.52 0.02
N LEU A 72 -9.38 -33.66 0.03
CA LEU A 72 -10.31 -32.57 -0.27
C LEU A 72 -10.22 -31.46 0.78
N LEU A 73 -10.27 -31.80 2.06
CA LEU A 73 -10.14 -30.83 3.16
C LEU A 73 -8.77 -30.15 3.20
N THR A 74 -7.68 -30.87 2.90
CA THR A 74 -6.35 -30.25 2.75
C THR A 74 -6.34 -29.23 1.61
N THR A 75 -7.05 -29.49 0.52
CA THR A 75 -7.18 -28.53 -0.59
C THR A 75 -7.98 -27.30 -0.18
N CYS A 76 -9.07 -27.47 0.58
CA CYS A 76 -9.80 -26.35 1.19
C CYS A 76 -8.88 -25.50 2.08
N GLY A 77 -8.07 -26.14 2.94
CA GLY A 77 -7.11 -25.44 3.79
C GLY A 77 -6.08 -24.64 3.00
N LEU A 78 -5.56 -25.21 1.90
CA LEU A 78 -4.62 -24.52 1.01
C LEU A 78 -5.28 -23.30 0.34
N MET A 79 -6.52 -23.41 -0.10
CA MET A 79 -7.26 -22.25 -0.65
C MET A 79 -7.48 -21.17 0.41
N LEU A 80 -7.80 -21.56 1.65
CA LEU A 80 -8.03 -20.62 2.75
C LEU A 80 -6.76 -19.86 3.16
N LEU A 81 -5.56 -20.38 2.85
CA LEU A 81 -4.29 -19.68 3.09
C LEU A 81 -4.19 -18.35 2.32
N ASN A 82 -4.98 -18.16 1.25
CA ASN A 82 -5.03 -16.87 0.55
C ASN A 82 -5.67 -15.76 1.40
N LEU A 83 -6.53 -16.09 2.38
CA LEU A 83 -7.16 -15.10 3.26
C LEU A 83 -6.16 -14.38 4.17
N PRO A 84 -5.30 -15.06 4.96
CA PRO A 84 -4.30 -14.37 5.79
C PRO A 84 -3.31 -13.56 4.95
N VAL A 85 -2.92 -14.04 3.76
CA VAL A 85 -2.06 -13.27 2.84
C VAL A 85 -2.80 -12.00 2.36
N MET A 86 -4.06 -12.12 1.96
CA MET A 86 -4.87 -10.97 1.56
C MET A 86 -4.99 -9.95 2.70
N PHE A 87 -5.27 -10.39 3.93
CA PHE A 87 -5.33 -9.49 5.08
C PHE A 87 -4.00 -8.79 5.35
N PHE A 88 -2.88 -9.50 5.20
CA PHE A 88 -1.56 -8.89 5.29
C PHE A 88 -1.36 -7.81 4.21
N TYR A 89 -1.73 -8.06 2.96
CA TYR A 89 -1.65 -7.07 1.89
C TYR A 89 -2.54 -5.85 2.16
N CYS A 90 -3.77 -6.06 2.59
CA CYS A 90 -4.68 -4.96 2.96
C CYS A 90 -4.12 -4.14 4.13
N TRP A 91 -3.54 -4.79 5.14
CA TRP A 91 -2.93 -4.09 6.27
C TRP A 91 -1.76 -3.20 5.81
N VAL A 92 -0.84 -3.73 5.00
CA VAL A 92 0.26 -2.92 4.46
C VAL A 92 -0.26 -1.78 3.58
N ALA A 93 -1.29 -2.02 2.77
CA ALA A 93 -1.91 -0.97 1.95
C ALA A 93 -2.52 0.13 2.82
N ILE A 94 -3.17 -0.21 3.93
CA ILE A 94 -3.71 0.77 4.89
C ILE A 94 -2.59 1.63 5.49
N ILE A 95 -1.43 1.05 5.82
CA ILE A 95 -0.27 1.83 6.29
C ILE A 95 0.16 2.82 5.20
N MET A 96 0.29 2.36 3.95
CA MET A 96 0.67 3.21 2.82
C MET A 96 -0.32 4.35 2.56
N LEU A 97 -1.62 4.06 2.69
CA LEU A 97 -2.69 5.04 2.54
C LEU A 97 -2.73 6.08 3.66
N ASN A 98 -2.15 5.79 4.83
CA ASN A 98 -2.09 6.74 5.95
C ASN A 98 -0.69 7.32 6.16
N THR A 99 0.21 7.18 5.19
CA THR A 99 1.57 7.73 5.26
C THR A 99 1.91 8.52 4.00
N MET A 100 2.20 9.80 4.13
CA MET A 100 2.79 10.61 3.06
C MET A 100 4.29 10.31 2.97
N ARG A 101 4.78 10.00 1.77
CA ARG A 101 6.21 9.79 1.50
C ARG A 101 6.70 10.95 0.64
N ILE A 102 7.30 11.93 1.29
CA ILE A 102 7.66 13.21 0.69
C ILE A 102 9.15 13.22 0.45
N THR A 103 9.56 13.28 -0.81
CA THR A 103 10.95 13.53 -1.19
C THR A 103 11.18 15.03 -1.23
N LEU A 104 11.78 15.56 -0.16
CA LEU A 104 12.17 16.95 -0.05
C LEU A 104 13.49 17.16 -0.81
N ILE A 105 13.53 18.13 -1.72
CA ILE A 105 14.68 18.46 -2.54
C ILE A 105 15.09 19.89 -2.22
N ASN A 106 16.34 20.11 -1.81
CA ASN A 106 16.84 21.46 -1.61
C ASN A 106 17.12 22.11 -2.97
N SER A 107 16.17 22.90 -3.46
CA SER A 107 16.31 23.68 -4.70
C SER A 107 16.78 25.11 -4.47
N THR A 108 17.15 25.46 -3.23
CA THR A 108 17.70 26.77 -2.88
C THR A 108 19.18 26.86 -3.21
N GLN A 109 19.75 28.07 -3.11
CA GLN A 109 21.19 28.31 -3.31
C GLN A 109 22.02 28.17 -2.03
N THR A 110 21.42 27.68 -0.95
CA THR A 110 22.03 27.62 0.38
C THR A 110 21.81 26.26 1.02
N THR A 111 22.67 25.90 1.97
CA THR A 111 22.42 24.70 2.79
C THR A 111 21.27 24.98 3.74
N LEU A 112 20.29 24.07 3.76
CA LEU A 112 19.19 24.12 4.71
C LEU A 112 19.56 23.33 5.96
N THR A 113 19.18 23.82 7.13
CA THR A 113 19.41 23.14 8.41
C THR A 113 18.16 23.16 9.27
N ASN A 114 18.06 22.21 10.21
CA ASN A 114 16.98 22.12 11.18
C ASN A 114 15.59 22.13 10.51
N ILE A 115 15.41 21.27 9.50
CA ILE A 115 14.18 21.15 8.73
C ILE A 115 13.20 20.33 9.56
N ASN A 116 12.14 20.95 10.04
CA ASN A 116 11.10 20.33 10.84
C ASN A 116 9.83 20.23 10.02
N ILE A 117 9.25 19.04 9.96
CA ILE A 117 7.93 18.82 9.39
C ILE A 117 6.90 19.14 10.48
N VAL A 118 5.91 19.98 10.15
CA VAL A 118 4.90 20.48 11.09
C VAL A 118 3.49 20.23 10.54
N GLY A 119 2.56 19.89 11.43
CA GLY A 119 1.13 19.77 11.14
C GLY A 119 0.59 18.34 11.29
N CYS A 120 1.15 17.38 10.57
CA CYS A 120 0.81 15.95 10.70
C CYS A 120 1.82 15.20 11.61
N GLY A 121 2.12 13.92 11.34
CA GLY A 121 3.01 13.05 12.13
C GLY A 121 4.46 13.53 12.34
N GLY A 122 4.81 14.71 11.84
CA GLY A 122 6.08 15.38 12.08
C GLY A 122 7.25 14.74 11.34
N GLY A 123 8.46 15.01 11.84
CA GLY A 123 9.71 14.55 11.27
C GLY A 123 10.77 15.64 11.30
N HIS A 124 12.04 15.24 11.17
CA HIS A 124 13.17 16.13 11.27
C HIS A 124 14.29 15.71 10.32
N ILE A 125 14.89 16.67 9.63
CA ILE A 125 16.13 16.51 8.87
C ILE A 125 17.12 17.55 9.37
N ASP A 126 18.30 17.10 9.83
CA ASP A 126 19.32 17.97 10.40
C ASP A 126 19.87 18.98 9.37
N LYS A 127 20.17 18.49 8.17
CA LYS A 127 20.84 19.25 7.11
C LYS A 127 20.50 18.70 5.73
N LEU A 128 20.28 19.59 4.77
CA LEU A 128 20.11 19.25 3.36
C LEU A 128 20.96 20.18 2.49
N GLU A 129 21.97 19.63 1.79
CA GLU A 129 22.85 20.40 0.90
C GLU A 129 22.16 20.78 -0.41
N VAL A 130 22.72 21.74 -1.16
CA VAL A 130 22.14 22.22 -2.41
C VAL A 130 22.03 21.06 -3.42
N GLY A 131 20.82 20.85 -3.95
CA GLY A 131 20.51 19.75 -4.86
C GLY A 131 20.37 18.38 -4.21
N GLN A 132 20.62 18.24 -2.90
CA GLN A 132 20.37 17.01 -2.16
C GLN A 132 18.87 16.80 -1.96
N SER A 133 18.48 15.52 -1.87
CA SER A 133 17.11 15.14 -1.55
C SER A 133 17.06 14.09 -0.45
N GLU A 134 16.00 14.12 0.34
CA GLU A 134 15.74 13.14 1.39
C GLU A 134 14.23 12.81 1.44
N THR A 135 13.90 11.55 1.68
CA THR A 135 12.50 11.11 1.78
C THR A 135 12.09 10.97 3.23
N VAL A 136 11.09 11.75 3.64
CA VAL A 136 10.47 11.66 4.96
C VAL A 136 9.11 10.97 4.87
N TRP A 137 8.78 10.24 5.93
CA TRP A 137 7.53 9.50 6.07
C TRP A 137 6.72 10.22 7.12
N VAL A 138 5.58 10.78 6.70
CA VAL A 138 4.74 11.61 7.54
C VAL A 138 3.40 10.91 7.72
N ASP A 139 3.13 10.45 8.93
CA ASP A 139 1.87 9.81 9.27
C ASP A 139 0.71 10.81 9.16
N ILE A 140 -0.38 10.39 8.54
CA ILE A 140 -1.65 11.11 8.50
C ILE A 140 -2.49 10.61 9.68
N THR A 141 -2.59 11.41 10.73
CA THR A 141 -3.33 11.04 11.95
C THR A 141 -4.77 11.54 11.95
N GLY A 142 -5.19 12.22 10.88
CA GLY A 142 -6.47 12.89 10.73
C GLY A 142 -6.35 14.03 9.70
N ASP A 143 -7.25 14.99 9.78
CA ASP A 143 -7.23 16.17 8.92
C ASP A 143 -6.13 17.14 9.37
N CYS A 144 -5.12 17.34 8.53
CA CYS A 144 -4.00 18.22 8.81
C CYS A 144 -3.43 18.84 7.52
N SER A 145 -2.56 19.84 7.68
CA SER A 145 -1.68 20.32 6.60
C SER A 145 -0.26 19.82 6.88
N ILE A 146 0.58 19.76 5.84
CA ILE A 146 2.00 19.45 5.98
C ILE A 146 2.77 20.71 5.61
N ASN A 147 3.45 21.29 6.59
CA ASN A 147 4.34 22.43 6.41
C ASN A 147 5.76 22.01 6.80
N ILE A 148 6.74 22.77 6.32
CA ILE A 148 8.13 22.65 6.75
C ILE A 148 8.63 23.97 7.32
N ASN A 149 9.39 23.88 8.40
CA ASN A 149 10.11 24.98 9.00
C ASN A 149 11.60 24.69 8.94
N TYR A 150 12.40 25.58 8.36
CA TYR A 150 13.83 25.34 8.19
C TYR A 150 14.64 26.63 8.34
N LEU A 151 15.96 26.48 8.54
CA LEU A 151 16.91 27.57 8.57
C LEU A 151 17.67 27.65 7.24
N SER A 152 17.59 28.79 6.57
CA SER A 152 18.39 29.14 5.40
C SER A 152 19.23 30.36 5.74
N ASN A 153 20.56 30.23 5.66
CA ASN A 153 21.51 31.26 6.12
C ASN A 153 21.21 31.82 7.53
N GLY A 154 20.73 30.94 8.43
CA GLY A 154 20.36 31.31 9.80
C GLY A 154 19.00 32.01 9.94
N GLN A 155 18.30 32.30 8.85
CA GLN A 155 16.93 32.82 8.88
C GLN A 155 15.93 31.68 8.86
N LYS A 156 14.94 31.74 9.75
CA LYS A 156 13.83 30.79 9.79
C LYS A 156 12.84 31.10 8.68
N ILE A 157 12.54 30.09 7.86
CA ILE A 157 11.57 30.13 6.77
C ILE A 157 10.54 29.04 7.00
N GLU A 158 9.28 29.35 6.69
CA GLU A 158 8.15 28.41 6.69
C GLU A 158 7.62 28.27 5.27
N GLU A 159 7.33 27.04 4.86
CA GLU A 159 6.82 26.71 3.53
C GLU A 159 5.74 25.63 3.64
N SER A 160 4.67 25.76 2.86
CA SER A 160 3.61 24.76 2.77
C SER A 160 3.99 23.68 1.76
N VAL A 161 3.89 22.41 2.18
CA VAL A 161 4.14 21.23 1.32
C VAL A 161 2.82 20.64 0.82
N ALA A 162 1.84 20.50 1.71
CA ALA A 162 0.49 20.06 1.35
C ALA A 162 -0.54 20.81 2.19
N GLY A 163 -1.46 21.53 1.53
CA GLY A 163 -2.43 22.39 2.20
C GLY A 163 -3.50 21.64 3.00
N TYR A 164 -3.85 20.43 2.57
CA TYR A 164 -4.79 19.56 3.25
C TYR A 164 -4.49 18.10 2.92
N VAL A 165 -4.39 17.27 3.94
CA VAL A 165 -4.34 15.82 3.84
C VAL A 165 -5.31 15.22 4.86
N THR A 166 -5.95 14.13 4.50
CA THR A 166 -6.78 13.33 5.41
C THR A 166 -6.44 11.85 5.26
N ASN A 167 -6.96 11.04 6.17
CA ASN A 167 -6.73 9.59 6.16
C ASN A 167 -7.06 9.01 4.79
N SER A 168 -6.24 8.06 4.35
CA SER A 168 -6.29 7.46 3.01
C SER A 168 -5.76 8.30 1.84
N MET A 169 -5.24 9.52 2.07
CA MET A 169 -4.58 10.32 1.03
C MET A 169 -3.06 10.09 0.90
N GLY A 170 -2.51 9.11 1.62
CA GLY A 170 -1.09 8.78 1.60
C GLY A 170 -0.59 8.43 0.20
N GLN A 171 0.43 9.16 -0.24
CA GLN A 171 1.03 9.00 -1.56
C GLN A 171 2.53 9.31 -1.55
N LYS A 172 3.19 9.06 -2.69
CA LYS A 172 4.57 9.50 -2.92
C LYS A 172 4.53 10.83 -3.64
N MET A 173 5.23 11.83 -3.12
CA MET A 173 5.37 13.12 -3.78
C MET A 173 6.80 13.64 -3.69
N LYS A 174 7.14 14.57 -4.58
CA LYS A 174 8.38 15.33 -4.55
C LYS A 174 8.04 16.77 -4.24
N HIS A 175 8.88 17.43 -3.47
CA HIS A 175 8.72 18.83 -3.11
C HIS A 175 10.06 19.55 -3.16
N ASN A 176 10.18 20.51 -4.07
CA ASN A 176 11.31 21.40 -4.26
C ASN A 176 11.21 22.56 -3.26
N ILE A 177 12.04 22.54 -2.21
CA ILE A 177 12.06 23.59 -1.18
C ILE A 177 12.58 24.89 -1.80
N GLY A 178 11.84 25.99 -1.60
CA GLY A 178 12.13 27.30 -2.17
C GLY A 178 12.09 27.37 -3.70
N GLY A 179 11.54 26.33 -4.36
CA GLY A 179 11.44 26.23 -5.81
C GLY A 179 9.99 26.21 -6.32
N GLN A 180 9.83 26.05 -7.63
CA GLN A 180 8.51 25.77 -8.20
C GLN A 180 8.16 24.29 -8.00
N ASN A 181 6.93 24.05 -7.58
CA ASN A 181 6.35 22.72 -7.42
C ASN A 181 5.19 22.56 -8.40
N GLU A 182 5.04 21.37 -8.95
CA GLU A 182 3.82 21.03 -9.69
C GLU A 182 2.66 21.01 -8.68
N GLU A 183 1.55 21.68 -9.01
CA GLU A 183 0.32 21.57 -8.23
C GLU A 183 -0.17 20.12 -8.31
N GLN A 184 0.02 19.35 -7.23
CA GLN A 184 -0.52 18.01 -7.11
C GLN A 184 -1.91 18.10 -6.49
N PHE A 185 -2.93 18.03 -7.35
CA PHE A 185 -4.35 17.94 -6.99
C PHE A 185 -4.72 16.52 -6.57
#